data_AF-A0A9W6FAZ9-F1
#
_entry.id   AF-A0A9W6FAZ9-F1
#
_cell.length_a   1.000
_cell.length_b   1.000
_cell.length_c   1.000
_cell.angle_alpha   90.00
_cell.angle_beta   90.00
_cell.angle_gamma   90.00
#
_symmetry.space_group_name_H-M   'P 1'
#
loop_
_entity.id
_entity.type
_entity.pdbx_description
1 polymer ?
#
loop_
_entity_poly.entity_id
_entity_poly.type
_entity_poly.pdbx_seq_one_letter_code
_entity_poly.pdbx_strand_id
1 'polypeptide(L)'
;MTRIALIHATPIAVEPVHAAFAALWPEARPIDIMDYSLSPDREAAGCIDDALTRRIEALTRYGILTGADAVLFTCSAFGAAIEAAAARADRPVLRPNEAMFRAAMDRGRRIAMICPFAPAAASMQDEFRAEADRLGNGATLDTILAPGAIEAVRAGDIATHNRIVAAKAGELRGYDAIVLAHFSTARALDDASRATDIPVFASPQAAAGVVALKSRSIPADRAVAQSLAALDWLLAQGCRQVVFKYCSTFDSTPQGNIGPVAMALADRLGARGVVVCPAFPTMGRTIYQGHLFVGDRLLSESGMQDHPLTPMTDPDLRRWLGRQGTGPVGLVPLCVVRQGAAAIRAALEASDATLVVTDATSDEDLMAIGAALAGARLVTGGSGIALGLAQNLDVAGPGVAAPRRTAPGPGVVLAGSCSGMTRRQIEHHRAAHPVIEIDVPAVMAGTLTPEAVARQLLALVAQAPLAFSSGSPEQVARMQAEYGREAVAARLDGFFGDLARALVAAGVTRLVVAGGETSGAVVSALAPGALEVGAEIDPGVPVLRAASGLALALKSGNFGAEDFFARALDGMEDRP
;
A
#
# COMPACT_ATOMS: atom_id res chain seq x y z
N MET A 1 -15.69 -19.13 9.03
CA MET A 1 -14.48 -18.61 9.70
C MET A 1 -13.34 -19.54 9.38
N THR A 2 -12.25 -19.00 8.83
CA THR A 2 -11.09 -19.80 8.41
C THR A 2 -10.38 -20.35 9.65
N ARG A 3 -10.13 -21.66 9.67
CA ARG A 3 -9.48 -22.33 10.80
C ARG A 3 -8.04 -22.64 10.43
N ILE A 4 -7.08 -22.26 11.26
CA ILE A 4 -5.66 -22.51 11.00
C ILE A 4 -5.10 -23.40 12.10
N ALA A 5 -4.64 -24.60 11.74
CA ALA A 5 -3.95 -25.45 12.69
C ALA A 5 -2.53 -24.93 12.89
N LEU A 6 -2.23 -24.48 14.11
CA LEU A 6 -0.89 -24.06 14.51
C LEU A 6 -0.21 -25.24 15.19
N ILE A 7 0.82 -25.79 14.54
CA ILE A 7 1.58 -26.90 15.12
C ILE A 7 2.83 -26.32 15.79
N HIS A 8 2.94 -26.56 17.10
CA HIS A 8 3.98 -26.06 17.95
C HIS A 8 4.85 -27.19 18.50
N ALA A 9 6.15 -26.97 18.47
CA ALA A 9 7.14 -27.82 19.13
C ALA A 9 7.75 -27.17 20.39
N THR A 10 7.33 -25.93 20.69
CA THR A 10 7.79 -25.13 21.84
C THR A 10 6.73 -24.09 22.24
N PRO A 11 6.51 -23.84 23.55
CA PRO A 11 5.55 -22.83 24.01
C PRO A 11 6.00 -21.39 23.74
N ILE A 12 7.31 -21.17 23.52
CA ILE A 12 7.87 -19.82 23.27
C ILE A 12 7.30 -19.18 22.00
N ALA A 13 6.91 -19.99 21.02
CA ALA A 13 6.35 -19.51 19.76
C ALA A 13 4.84 -19.23 19.83
N VAL A 14 4.13 -19.72 20.84
CA VAL A 14 2.66 -19.62 20.91
C VAL A 14 2.23 -18.17 21.06
N GLU A 15 2.69 -17.46 22.10
CA GLU A 15 2.28 -16.07 22.36
C GLU A 15 2.59 -15.14 21.18
N PRO A 16 3.79 -15.13 20.58
CA PRO A 16 4.09 -14.29 19.42
C PRO A 16 3.25 -14.61 18.19
N VAL A 17 3.00 -15.91 17.93
CA VAL A 17 2.18 -16.32 16.79
C VAL A 17 0.73 -15.91 17.02
N HIS A 18 0.20 -16.08 18.22
CA HIS A 18 -1.14 -15.59 18.56
C HIS A 18 -1.22 -14.07 18.50
N ALA A 19 -0.21 -13.34 18.99
CA ALA A 19 -0.16 -11.88 18.87
C ALA A 19 -0.13 -11.45 17.40
N ALA A 20 0.61 -12.19 16.57
CA ALA A 20 0.64 -12.02 15.12
C ALA A 20 -0.70 -12.30 14.44
N PHE A 21 -1.36 -13.42 14.76
CA PHE A 21 -2.69 -13.73 14.25
C PHE A 21 -3.71 -12.69 14.73
N ALA A 22 -3.68 -12.32 16.01
CA ALA A 22 -4.54 -11.26 16.55
C ALA A 22 -4.30 -9.90 15.88
N ALA A 23 -3.06 -9.58 15.51
CA ALA A 23 -2.72 -8.30 14.87
C ALA A 23 -2.97 -8.28 13.36
N LEU A 24 -2.81 -9.42 12.67
CA LEU A 24 -2.75 -9.48 11.21
C LEU A 24 -3.89 -10.28 10.56
N TRP A 25 -4.48 -11.22 11.29
CA TRP A 25 -5.59 -12.06 10.83
C TRP A 25 -6.51 -12.52 11.98
N PRO A 26 -7.15 -11.60 12.74
CA PRO A 26 -7.89 -11.97 13.94
C PRO A 26 -9.16 -12.79 13.67
N GLU A 27 -9.66 -12.82 12.43
CA GLU A 27 -10.77 -13.68 12.01
C GLU A 27 -10.35 -15.15 11.80
N ALA A 28 -9.05 -15.42 11.64
CA ALA A 28 -8.57 -16.79 11.63
C ALA A 28 -8.69 -17.34 13.04
N ARG A 29 -9.32 -18.50 13.16
CA ARG A 29 -9.41 -19.22 14.43
C ARG A 29 -8.21 -20.15 14.54
N PRO A 30 -7.20 -19.85 15.36
CA PRO A 30 -6.07 -20.73 15.54
C PRO A 30 -6.53 -21.98 16.30
N ILE A 31 -5.98 -23.12 15.91
CA ILE A 31 -6.14 -24.40 16.60
C ILE A 31 -4.74 -24.85 16.97
N ASP A 32 -4.38 -24.62 18.22
CA ASP A 32 -3.07 -25.00 18.75
C ASP A 32 -2.98 -26.51 18.92
N ILE A 33 -1.99 -27.09 18.27
CA ILE A 33 -1.55 -28.46 18.47
C ILE A 33 -0.12 -28.36 18.99
N MET A 34 0.06 -28.66 20.27
CA MET A 34 1.37 -28.65 20.92
C MET A 34 1.87 -30.06 21.10
N ASP A 35 3.07 -30.33 20.61
CA ASP A 35 3.82 -31.56 20.90
C ASP A 35 5.19 -31.19 21.49
N TYR A 36 5.27 -31.21 22.82
CA TYR A 36 6.49 -30.86 23.57
C TYR A 36 7.66 -31.80 23.31
N SER A 37 7.41 -33.01 22.82
CA SER A 37 8.45 -34.01 22.59
C SER A 37 9.09 -33.91 21.20
N LEU A 38 8.50 -33.18 20.25
CA LEU A 38 9.08 -33.00 18.91
C LEU A 38 10.52 -32.47 18.96
N SER A 39 10.77 -31.39 19.71
CA SER A 39 12.11 -30.78 19.77
C SER A 39 13.13 -31.67 20.49
N PRO A 40 12.85 -32.23 21.69
CA PRO A 40 13.74 -33.19 22.35
C PRO A 40 14.00 -34.45 21.51
N ASP A 41 12.98 -35.01 20.86
CA ASP A 41 13.13 -36.25 20.07
C ASP A 41 13.99 -36.00 18.83
N ARG A 42 13.84 -34.84 18.18
CA ARG A 42 14.73 -34.42 17.08
C ARG A 42 16.18 -34.26 17.56
N GLU A 43 16.37 -33.65 18.73
CA GLU A 43 17.70 -33.46 19.31
C GLU A 43 18.36 -34.80 19.65
N ALA A 44 17.62 -35.72 20.26
CA ALA A 44 18.09 -37.07 20.57
C ALA A 44 18.43 -37.89 19.31
N ALA A 45 17.63 -37.76 18.25
CA ALA A 45 17.87 -38.44 16.97
C ALA A 45 19.02 -37.80 16.16
N GLY A 46 19.36 -36.53 16.43
CA GLY A 46 20.39 -35.77 15.72
C GLY A 46 20.06 -35.42 14.26
N CYS A 47 18.96 -35.94 13.70
CA CYS A 47 18.48 -35.70 12.35
C CYS A 47 16.95 -35.87 12.26
N ILE A 48 16.35 -35.43 11.15
CA ILE A 48 14.94 -35.72 10.85
C ILE A 48 14.88 -37.11 10.20
N ASP A 49 14.56 -38.11 11.02
CA ASP A 49 14.41 -39.48 10.56
C ASP A 49 12.99 -39.77 10.02
N ASP A 50 12.79 -40.99 9.52
CA ASP A 50 11.50 -41.45 9.00
C ASP A 50 10.40 -41.42 10.08
N ALA A 51 10.76 -41.61 11.35
CA ALA A 51 9.80 -41.61 12.44
C ALA A 51 9.27 -40.20 12.71
N LEU A 52 10.16 -39.21 12.79
CA LEU A 52 9.80 -37.79 12.90
C LEU A 52 9.04 -37.29 11.67
N THR A 53 9.43 -37.74 10.47
CA THR A 53 8.71 -37.39 9.24
C THR A 53 7.26 -37.88 9.28
N ARG A 54 7.04 -39.16 9.60
CA ARG A 54 5.68 -39.71 9.76
C ARG A 54 4.89 -39.01 10.86
N ARG A 55 5.55 -38.57 11.93
CA ARG A 55 4.91 -37.84 13.03
C ARG A 55 4.45 -36.44 12.60
N ILE A 56 5.27 -35.72 11.85
CA ILE A 56 4.91 -34.42 11.26
C ILE A 56 3.74 -34.59 10.30
N GLU A 57 3.77 -35.59 9.41
CA GLU A 57 2.64 -35.93 8.52
C GLU A 57 1.36 -36.24 9.32
N ALA A 58 1.47 -36.99 10.41
CA ALA A 58 0.33 -37.32 11.28
C ALA A 58 -0.25 -36.08 11.98
N LEU A 59 0.60 -35.17 12.46
CA LEU A 59 0.18 -33.90 13.08
C LEU A 59 -0.48 -32.97 12.05
N THR A 60 0.06 -32.89 10.84
CA THR A 60 -0.57 -32.16 9.72
C THR A 60 -1.96 -32.72 9.42
N ARG A 61 -2.07 -34.04 9.28
CA ARG A 61 -3.35 -34.71 9.04
C ARG A 61 -4.33 -34.48 10.19
N TYR A 62 -3.86 -34.56 11.43
CA TYR A 62 -4.68 -34.28 12.60
C TYR A 62 -5.18 -32.83 12.59
N GLY A 63 -4.31 -31.86 12.30
CA GLY A 63 -4.68 -30.46 12.10
C GLY A 63 -5.79 -30.28 11.07
N ILE A 64 -5.66 -30.90 9.90
CA ILE A 64 -6.70 -30.88 8.86
C ILE A 64 -8.01 -31.52 9.36
N LEU A 65 -7.95 -32.65 10.07
CA LEU A 65 -9.12 -33.31 10.66
C LEU A 65 -9.85 -32.46 11.71
N THR A 66 -9.18 -31.50 12.34
CA THR A 66 -9.84 -30.51 13.21
C THR A 66 -10.69 -29.48 12.44
N GLY A 67 -10.82 -29.65 11.11
CA GLY A 67 -11.50 -28.74 10.21
C GLY A 67 -10.67 -27.52 9.85
N ALA A 68 -9.34 -27.62 9.90
CA ALA A 68 -8.44 -26.53 9.51
C ALA A 68 -8.40 -26.39 7.98
N ASP A 69 -8.45 -25.14 7.52
CA ASP A 69 -8.33 -24.77 6.10
C ASP A 69 -6.87 -24.72 5.64
N ALA A 70 -5.93 -24.54 6.58
CA ALA A 70 -4.49 -24.63 6.37
C ALA A 70 -3.77 -25.01 7.68
N VAL A 71 -2.53 -25.49 7.54
CA VAL A 71 -1.65 -25.86 8.64
C VAL A 71 -0.41 -24.97 8.60
N LEU A 72 -0.08 -24.32 9.71
CA LEU A 72 1.15 -23.56 9.88
C LEU A 72 2.00 -24.20 10.97
N PHE A 73 3.21 -24.60 10.60
CA PHE A 73 4.22 -24.96 11.60
C PHE A 73 4.90 -23.71 12.13
N THR A 74 5.10 -23.67 13.44
CA THR A 74 5.70 -22.51 14.13
C THR A 74 7.16 -22.75 14.53
N CYS A 75 7.74 -23.87 14.08
CA CYS A 75 9.11 -24.25 14.35
C CYS A 75 9.85 -24.59 13.04
N SER A 76 10.97 -23.92 12.79
CA SER A 76 11.81 -24.13 11.59
C SER A 76 12.61 -25.44 11.66
N ALA A 77 12.57 -26.13 12.80
CA ALA A 77 13.33 -27.34 13.08
C ALA A 77 12.99 -28.55 12.19
N PHE A 78 11.85 -28.53 11.49
CA PHE A 78 11.27 -29.70 10.83
C PHE A 78 11.08 -29.51 9.33
N GLY A 79 11.79 -28.57 8.70
CA GLY A 79 11.57 -28.12 7.31
C GLY A 79 11.35 -29.25 6.30
N ALA A 80 12.26 -30.21 6.21
CA ALA A 80 12.17 -31.33 5.26
C ALA A 80 10.93 -32.23 5.49
N ALA A 81 10.58 -32.49 6.75
CA ALA A 81 9.38 -33.25 7.09
C ALA A 81 8.08 -32.46 6.81
N ILE A 82 8.10 -31.15 7.04
CA ILE A 82 6.96 -30.26 6.74
C ILE A 82 6.72 -30.22 5.23
N GLU A 83 7.79 -30.18 4.42
CA GLU A 83 7.69 -30.19 2.96
C GLU A 83 7.15 -31.54 2.44
N ALA A 84 7.61 -32.65 3.00
CA ALA A 84 7.06 -33.97 2.69
C ALA A 84 5.56 -34.06 3.03
N ALA A 85 5.15 -33.49 4.17
CA ALA A 85 3.75 -33.40 4.56
C ALA A 85 2.94 -32.47 3.64
N ALA A 86 3.51 -31.34 3.22
CA ALA A 86 2.88 -30.37 2.31
C ALA A 86 2.59 -30.99 0.94
N ALA A 87 3.53 -31.77 0.39
CA ALA A 87 3.37 -32.44 -0.90
C ALA A 87 2.24 -33.49 -0.92
N ARG A 88 1.81 -33.96 0.26
CA ARG A 88 0.78 -35.00 0.43
C ARG A 88 -0.57 -34.46 0.93
N ALA A 89 -0.60 -33.23 1.42
CA ALA A 89 -1.81 -32.62 1.96
C ALA A 89 -2.69 -32.05 0.83
N ASP A 90 -4.01 -32.14 1.01
CA ASP A 90 -5.02 -31.51 0.16
C ASP A 90 -5.32 -30.05 0.56
N ARG A 91 -4.67 -29.57 1.63
CA ARG A 91 -4.75 -28.22 2.17
C ARG A 91 -3.36 -27.60 2.27
N PRO A 92 -3.23 -26.26 2.20
CA PRO A 92 -1.94 -25.59 2.34
C PRO A 92 -1.25 -25.94 3.66
N VAL A 93 0.02 -26.31 3.58
CA VAL A 93 0.90 -26.55 4.73
C VAL A 93 2.10 -25.63 4.59
N LEU A 94 2.28 -24.72 5.55
CA LEU A 94 3.26 -23.65 5.48
C LEU A 94 4.36 -23.80 6.52
N ARG A 95 5.57 -23.42 6.10
CA ARG A 95 6.74 -23.25 6.98
C ARG A 95 6.72 -21.84 7.62
N PRO A 96 7.34 -21.65 8.79
CA PRO A 96 7.24 -20.41 9.55
C PRO A 96 7.95 -19.20 8.92
N ASN A 97 9.00 -19.40 8.12
CA ASN A 97 9.89 -18.32 7.68
C ASN A 97 9.83 -18.00 6.19
N GLU A 98 9.08 -18.78 5.41
CA GLU A 98 9.11 -18.71 3.94
C GLU A 98 8.82 -17.31 3.39
N ALA A 99 7.79 -16.64 3.91
CA ALA A 99 7.43 -15.29 3.48
C ALA A 99 8.50 -14.23 3.81
N MET A 100 9.12 -14.33 5.00
CA MET A 100 10.19 -13.44 5.44
C MET A 100 11.45 -13.62 4.57
N PHE A 101 11.82 -14.85 4.26
CA PHE A 101 12.98 -15.14 3.42
C PHE A 101 12.80 -14.59 2.01
N ARG A 102 11.63 -14.79 1.40
CA ARG A 102 11.31 -14.18 0.09
C ARG A 102 11.45 -12.66 0.12
N ALA A 103 10.82 -12.00 1.10
CA ALA A 103 10.88 -10.55 1.24
C ALA A 103 12.31 -10.01 1.41
N ALA A 104 13.17 -10.74 2.14
CA ALA A 104 14.58 -10.38 2.28
C ALA A 104 15.37 -10.60 0.98
N MET A 105 15.14 -11.72 0.28
CA MET A 105 15.80 -12.02 -0.99
C MET A 105 15.42 -11.05 -2.12
N ASP A 106 14.23 -10.45 -2.06
CA ASP A 106 13.81 -9.40 -3.00
C ASP A 106 14.64 -8.11 -2.85
N ARG A 107 15.33 -7.91 -1.71
CA ARG A 107 16.21 -6.76 -1.49
C ARG A 107 17.63 -6.97 -1.99
N GLY A 108 18.06 -8.22 -2.12
CA GLY A 108 19.36 -8.56 -2.64
C GLY A 108 19.80 -9.97 -2.27
N ARG A 109 21.08 -10.25 -2.43
CA ARG A 109 21.63 -11.60 -2.29
C ARG A 109 22.32 -11.81 -0.96
N ARG A 110 22.85 -10.76 -0.33
CA ARG A 110 23.66 -10.89 0.88
C ARG A 110 22.83 -10.58 2.11
N ILE A 111 22.27 -11.61 2.73
CA ILE A 111 21.32 -11.48 3.84
C ILE A 111 22.01 -11.80 5.15
N ALA A 112 21.78 -11.01 6.19
CA ALA A 112 22.19 -11.32 7.55
C ALA A 112 21.00 -11.85 8.38
N MET A 113 21.22 -12.89 9.17
CA MET A 113 20.25 -13.40 10.13
C MET A 113 20.73 -13.13 11.55
N ILE A 114 19.99 -12.33 12.32
CA ILE A 114 20.28 -12.16 13.75
C ILE A 114 19.59 -13.28 14.52
N CYS A 115 20.39 -14.13 15.17
CA CYS A 115 19.91 -15.33 15.85
C CYS A 115 20.29 -15.33 17.33
N PRO A 116 19.33 -15.43 18.26
CA PRO A 116 19.61 -15.42 19.70
C PRO A 116 20.08 -16.78 20.23
N PHE A 117 19.99 -17.85 19.43
CA PHE A 117 20.28 -19.22 19.86
C PHE A 117 20.96 -20.05 18.77
N ALA A 118 22.27 -20.27 18.91
CA ALA A 118 23.10 -20.94 17.91
C ALA A 118 22.61 -22.32 17.44
N PRO A 119 22.10 -23.22 18.32
CA PRO A 119 21.60 -24.53 17.88
C PRO A 119 20.38 -24.48 16.94
N ALA A 120 19.62 -23.37 16.94
CA ALA A 120 18.50 -23.18 16.02
C ALA A 120 18.91 -22.56 14.67
N ALA A 121 20.13 -22.01 14.56
CA ALA A 121 20.58 -21.32 13.36
C ALA A 121 20.75 -22.25 12.15
N ALA A 122 21.31 -23.45 12.35
CA ALA A 122 21.55 -24.41 11.27
C ALA A 122 20.25 -24.75 10.52
N SER A 123 19.16 -24.97 11.25
CA SER A 123 17.87 -25.30 10.65
C SER A 123 17.29 -24.17 9.80
N MET A 124 17.45 -22.91 10.23
CA MET A 124 17.01 -21.75 9.44
C MET A 124 17.93 -21.47 8.26
N GLN A 125 19.22 -21.75 8.37
CA GLN A 125 20.15 -21.69 7.24
C GLN A 125 19.75 -22.70 6.17
N ASP A 126 19.42 -23.93 6.56
CA ASP A 126 18.99 -24.97 5.62
C ASP A 126 17.65 -24.61 4.97
N GLU A 127 16.69 -24.07 5.74
CA GLU A 127 15.41 -23.57 5.22
C GLU A 127 15.61 -22.41 4.22
N PHE A 128 16.51 -21.47 4.54
CA PHE A 128 16.85 -20.36 3.64
C PHE A 128 17.53 -20.84 2.36
N ARG A 129 18.49 -21.78 2.44
CA ARG A 129 19.16 -22.35 1.27
C ARG A 129 18.16 -23.04 0.34
N ALA A 130 17.27 -23.85 0.91
CA ALA A 130 16.22 -24.49 0.12
C ALA A 130 15.33 -23.46 -0.60
N GLU A 131 15.00 -22.35 0.06
CA GLU A 131 14.19 -21.28 -0.55
C GLU A 131 14.95 -20.49 -1.63
N ALA A 132 16.24 -20.22 -1.41
CA ALA A 132 17.11 -19.58 -2.39
C ALA A 132 17.30 -20.45 -3.65
N ASP A 133 17.48 -21.76 -3.46
CA ASP A 133 17.59 -22.75 -4.54
C ASP A 133 16.27 -22.85 -5.32
N ARG A 134 15.14 -22.89 -4.62
CA ARG A 134 13.79 -22.90 -5.22
C ARG A 134 13.54 -21.66 -6.10
N LEU A 135 14.06 -20.50 -5.68
CA LEU A 135 13.94 -19.24 -6.42
C LEU A 135 15.03 -19.06 -7.49
N GLY A 136 16.10 -19.86 -7.46
CA GLY A 136 17.23 -19.75 -8.37
C GLY A 136 17.98 -18.41 -8.28
N ASN A 137 17.94 -17.73 -7.13
CA ASN A 137 18.43 -16.34 -6.99
C ASN A 137 19.85 -16.22 -6.42
N GLY A 138 20.42 -17.32 -5.90
CA GLY A 138 21.79 -17.39 -5.38
C GLY A 138 22.02 -16.55 -4.11
N ALA A 139 20.97 -16.29 -3.33
CA ALA A 139 21.11 -15.56 -2.07
C ALA A 139 21.90 -16.36 -1.02
N THR A 140 22.68 -15.65 -0.21
CA THR A 140 23.50 -16.18 0.89
C THR A 140 23.02 -15.63 2.23
N LEU A 141 23.08 -16.45 3.27
CA LEU A 141 22.69 -16.08 4.63
C LEU A 141 23.86 -16.18 5.60
N ASP A 142 24.31 -15.05 6.14
CA ASP A 142 25.30 -14.99 7.22
C ASP A 142 24.58 -14.95 8.57
N THR A 143 24.96 -15.83 9.50
CA THR A 143 24.34 -15.88 10.83
C THR A 143 25.12 -15.09 11.86
N ILE A 144 24.44 -14.16 12.51
CA ILE A 144 24.97 -13.26 13.53
C ILE A 144 24.34 -13.63 14.87
N LEU A 145 25.16 -14.13 15.79
CA LEU A 145 24.68 -14.53 17.11
C LEU A 145 24.44 -13.30 18.00
N ALA A 146 23.30 -13.30 18.70
CA ALA A 146 22.92 -12.33 19.71
C ALA A 146 22.98 -12.98 21.11
N PRO A 147 24.18 -13.19 21.69
CA PRO A 147 24.33 -13.86 22.99
C PRO A 147 23.64 -13.06 24.10
N GLY A 148 23.00 -13.76 25.06
CA GLY A 148 22.26 -13.13 26.15
C GLY A 148 20.79 -12.82 25.80
N ALA A 149 20.42 -12.79 24.52
CA ALA A 149 19.07 -12.47 24.11
C ALA A 149 18.07 -13.58 24.49
N ILE A 150 18.42 -14.86 24.30
CA ILE A 150 17.53 -15.97 24.65
C ILE A 150 17.40 -16.15 26.17
N GLU A 151 18.45 -15.88 26.92
CA GLU A 151 18.46 -15.87 28.38
C GLU A 151 17.53 -14.79 28.92
N ALA A 152 17.57 -13.59 28.33
CA ALA A 152 16.67 -12.49 28.68
C ALA A 152 15.19 -12.85 28.41
N VAL A 153 14.89 -13.47 27.26
CA VAL A 153 13.53 -13.98 26.98
C VAL A 153 13.09 -15.03 27.99
N ARG A 154 13.96 -16.00 28.33
CA ARG A 154 13.66 -17.03 29.34
C ARG A 154 13.44 -16.45 30.74
N ALA A 155 14.07 -15.33 31.04
CA ALA A 155 13.89 -14.58 32.29
C ALA A 155 12.69 -13.61 32.25
N GLY A 156 11.99 -13.49 31.12
CA GLY A 156 10.88 -12.54 30.93
C GLY A 156 11.32 -11.08 30.71
N ASP A 157 12.61 -10.79 30.56
CA ASP A 157 13.15 -9.46 30.32
C ASP A 157 13.20 -9.14 28.82
N ILE A 158 12.04 -8.78 28.27
CA ILE A 158 11.89 -8.47 26.85
C ILE A 158 12.65 -7.19 26.44
N ALA A 159 12.75 -6.21 27.34
CA ALA A 159 13.43 -4.95 27.06
C ALA A 159 14.94 -5.16 26.84
N THR A 160 15.57 -6.01 27.66
CA THR A 160 16.98 -6.38 27.47
C THR A 160 17.16 -7.22 26.22
N HIS A 161 16.28 -8.20 25.95
CA HIS A 161 16.31 -8.97 24.71
C HIS A 161 16.30 -8.06 23.47
N ASN A 162 15.34 -7.13 23.38
CA ASN A 162 15.20 -6.25 22.23
C ASN A 162 16.42 -5.36 22.02
N ARG A 163 16.98 -4.83 23.12
CA ARG A 163 18.19 -4.00 23.08
C ARG A 163 19.38 -4.77 22.54
N ILE A 164 19.54 -6.05 22.91
CA ILE A 164 20.62 -6.91 22.40
C ILE A 164 20.46 -7.14 20.90
N VAL A 165 19.25 -7.48 20.43
CA VAL A 165 18.97 -7.70 19.00
C VAL A 165 19.20 -6.42 18.20
N ALA A 166 18.74 -5.28 18.70
CA ALA A 166 18.91 -3.99 18.04
C ALA A 166 20.38 -3.55 17.97
N ALA A 167 21.13 -3.70 19.07
CA ALA A 167 22.56 -3.42 19.07
C ALA A 167 23.29 -4.24 17.99
N LYS A 168 22.94 -5.53 17.85
CA LYS A 168 23.51 -6.39 16.81
C LYS A 168 23.13 -5.92 15.41
N ALA A 169 21.89 -5.52 15.17
CA ALA A 169 21.47 -4.96 13.89
C ALA A 169 22.30 -3.71 13.52
N GLY A 170 22.55 -2.83 14.49
CA GLY A 170 23.32 -1.60 14.29
C GLY A 170 24.83 -1.79 14.10
N GLU A 171 25.37 -2.96 14.39
CA GLU A 171 26.77 -3.31 14.08
C GLU A 171 26.95 -3.77 12.62
N LEU A 172 25.88 -4.20 11.94
CA LEU A 172 25.97 -4.83 10.62
C LEU A 172 26.13 -3.81 9.49
N ARG A 173 27.03 -4.12 8.54
CA ARG A 173 27.28 -3.31 7.33
C ARG A 173 27.46 -4.22 6.13
N GLY A 174 27.06 -3.75 4.96
CA GLY A 174 27.30 -4.44 3.68
C GLY A 174 26.41 -5.66 3.43
N TYR A 175 25.23 -5.72 4.06
CA TYR A 175 24.15 -6.67 3.77
C TYR A 175 23.00 -5.94 3.08
N ASP A 176 22.27 -6.66 2.23
CA ASP A 176 21.13 -6.14 1.47
C ASP A 176 19.83 -6.17 2.29
N ALA A 177 19.73 -7.12 3.23
CA ALA A 177 18.67 -7.17 4.23
C ALA A 177 19.12 -7.91 5.50
N ILE A 178 18.40 -7.66 6.59
CA ILE A 178 18.50 -8.39 7.85
C ILE A 178 17.18 -9.14 8.07
N VAL A 179 17.26 -10.42 8.45
CA VAL A 179 16.13 -11.19 8.94
C VAL A 179 16.31 -11.45 10.43
N LEU A 180 15.25 -11.27 11.21
CA LEU A 180 15.26 -11.60 12.63
C LEU A 180 14.87 -13.07 12.81
N ALA A 181 15.80 -13.87 13.33
CA ALA A 181 15.58 -15.30 13.47
C ALA A 181 14.60 -15.60 14.60
N HIS A 182 13.60 -16.43 14.31
CA HIS A 182 12.65 -16.97 15.29
C HIS A 182 11.63 -15.94 15.83
N PHE A 183 10.43 -16.43 16.17
CA PHE A 183 9.32 -15.60 16.68
C PHE A 183 9.69 -14.78 17.92
N SER A 184 10.68 -15.22 18.70
CA SER A 184 11.17 -14.48 19.87
C SER A 184 11.87 -13.18 19.50
N THR A 185 12.44 -13.04 18.30
CA THR A 185 13.10 -11.79 17.86
C THR A 185 12.21 -10.87 17.03
N ALA A 186 11.07 -11.36 16.51
CA ALA A 186 10.10 -10.55 15.77
C ALA A 186 9.62 -9.33 16.59
N ARG A 187 9.50 -9.48 17.91
CA ARG A 187 9.17 -8.39 18.86
C ARG A 187 10.23 -7.27 18.95
N ALA A 188 11.43 -7.51 18.41
CA ALA A 188 12.52 -6.54 18.34
C ALA A 188 12.61 -5.86 16.97
N LEU A 189 11.66 -6.11 16.05
CA LEU A 189 11.71 -5.56 14.69
C LEU A 189 11.86 -4.04 14.67
N ASP A 190 11.08 -3.35 15.49
CA ASP A 190 11.11 -1.89 15.53
C ASP A 190 12.44 -1.36 16.07
N ASP A 191 12.95 -1.97 17.13
CA ASP A 191 14.23 -1.60 17.73
C ASP A 191 15.40 -1.87 16.78
N ALA A 192 15.38 -3.03 16.11
CA ALA A 192 16.40 -3.41 15.15
C ALA A 192 16.38 -2.52 13.90
N SER A 193 15.20 -2.21 13.37
CA SER A 193 15.05 -1.31 12.22
C SER A 193 15.51 0.12 12.52
N ARG A 194 15.44 0.58 13.78
CA ARG A 194 15.98 1.88 14.19
C ARG A 194 17.50 1.91 14.29
N ALA A 195 18.13 0.75 14.49
CA ALA A 195 19.56 0.68 14.74
C ALA A 195 20.41 0.65 13.46
N THR A 196 19.80 0.45 12.29
CA THR A 196 20.51 0.21 11.02
C THR A 196 19.71 0.72 9.82
N ASP A 197 20.42 1.12 8.76
CA ASP A 197 19.82 1.51 7.47
C ASP A 197 19.50 0.30 6.58
N ILE A 198 19.90 -0.90 7.00
CA ILE A 198 19.66 -2.15 6.25
C ILE A 198 18.20 -2.59 6.51
N PRO A 199 17.39 -2.87 5.47
CA PRO A 199 16.01 -3.32 5.65
C PRO A 199 15.92 -4.56 6.57
N VAL A 200 15.13 -4.46 7.63
CA VAL A 200 14.93 -5.55 8.60
C VAL A 200 13.56 -6.19 8.38
N PHE A 201 13.52 -7.51 8.31
CA PHE A 201 12.29 -8.29 8.14
C PHE A 201 12.10 -9.25 9.32
N ALA A 202 10.83 -9.43 9.69
CA ALA A 202 10.39 -10.45 10.63
C ALA A 202 9.06 -11.03 10.13
N SER A 203 8.85 -12.33 10.32
CA SER A 203 7.50 -12.88 10.21
C SER A 203 6.64 -12.31 11.35
N PRO A 204 5.43 -11.74 11.13
CA PRO A 204 4.53 -11.92 9.96
C PRO A 204 3.95 -10.64 9.25
N GLN A 205 4.46 -9.42 9.43
CA GLN A 205 3.72 -8.15 9.21
C GLN A 205 3.45 -7.63 7.76
N ALA A 206 2.86 -8.39 6.82
CA ALA A 206 2.41 -7.82 5.52
C ALA A 206 0.92 -8.09 5.22
N ALA A 207 0.04 -7.08 5.39
CA ALA A 207 -1.42 -7.27 5.31
C ALA A 207 -2.19 -6.43 4.25
N ALA A 208 -1.62 -5.34 3.70
CA ALA A 208 -2.26 -4.57 2.62
C ALA A 208 -1.23 -3.82 1.76
N GLY A 209 -1.50 -3.68 0.45
CA GLY A 209 -0.64 -2.94 -0.49
C GLY A 209 -1.46 -2.21 -1.57
N VAL A 210 -0.99 -1.04 -1.99
CA VAL A 210 -1.60 -0.23 -3.05
C VAL A 210 -0.62 -0.10 -4.21
N VAL A 211 -1.04 -0.52 -5.41
CA VAL A 211 -0.26 -0.31 -6.64
C VAL A 211 -0.74 0.98 -7.32
N ALA A 212 0.13 1.99 -7.35
CA ALA A 212 -0.16 3.26 -8.02
C ALA A 212 0.15 3.18 -9.51
N LEU A 213 -0.81 3.59 -10.36
CA LEU A 213 -0.67 3.63 -11.82
C LEU A 213 -1.03 5.02 -12.37
N LYS A 214 -0.31 5.48 -13.40
CA LYS A 214 -0.70 6.66 -14.20
C LYS A 214 -1.61 6.24 -15.37
N SER A 215 -2.75 5.61 -15.05
CA SER A 215 -3.60 4.94 -16.04
C SER A 215 -4.93 5.65 -16.38
N ARG A 216 -5.20 6.83 -15.80
CA ARG A 216 -6.49 7.53 -15.96
C ARG A 216 -6.81 7.95 -17.40
N SER A 217 -5.83 8.55 -18.08
CA SER A 217 -6.04 9.25 -19.36
C SER A 217 -5.13 8.75 -20.48
N ILE A 218 -4.45 7.61 -20.27
CA ILE A 218 -3.69 6.92 -21.31
C ILE A 218 -4.66 6.11 -22.20
N PRO A 219 -4.22 5.60 -23.37
CA PRO A 219 -5.03 4.68 -24.16
C PRO A 219 -5.54 3.47 -23.36
N ALA A 220 -6.79 3.08 -23.59
CA ALA A 220 -7.49 2.08 -22.78
C ALA A 220 -6.80 0.71 -22.78
N ASP A 221 -6.23 0.28 -23.90
CA ASP A 221 -5.44 -0.94 -24.04
C ASP A 221 -4.21 -0.94 -23.11
N ARG A 222 -3.54 0.20 -22.99
CA ARG A 222 -2.39 0.37 -22.08
C ARG A 222 -2.82 0.40 -20.62
N ALA A 223 -3.93 1.06 -20.31
CA ALA A 223 -4.49 1.05 -18.96
C ALA A 223 -4.87 -0.37 -18.52
N VAL A 224 -5.55 -1.12 -19.39
CA VAL A 224 -5.90 -2.54 -19.16
C VAL A 224 -4.65 -3.38 -18.93
N ALA A 225 -3.64 -3.28 -19.80
CA ALA A 225 -2.41 -4.05 -19.67
C ALA A 225 -1.68 -3.77 -18.34
N GLN A 226 -1.56 -2.50 -17.94
CA GLN A 226 -0.95 -2.12 -16.66
C GLN A 226 -1.77 -2.63 -15.46
N SER A 227 -3.10 -2.52 -15.52
CA SER A 227 -3.97 -2.98 -14.44
C SER A 227 -3.98 -4.50 -14.29
N LEU A 228 -3.91 -5.25 -15.40
CA LEU A 228 -3.78 -6.71 -15.34
C LEU A 228 -2.42 -7.15 -14.79
N ALA A 229 -1.33 -6.47 -15.16
CA ALA A 229 -0.02 -6.74 -14.58
C ALA A 229 0.01 -6.45 -13.06
N ALA A 230 -0.61 -5.35 -12.63
CA ALA A 230 -0.77 -5.03 -11.21
C ALA A 230 -1.64 -6.07 -10.48
N LEU A 231 -2.73 -6.52 -11.10
CA LEU A 231 -3.59 -7.58 -10.57
C LEU A 231 -2.81 -8.89 -10.39
N ASP A 232 -2.08 -9.34 -11.42
CA ASP A 232 -1.31 -10.58 -11.37
C ASP A 232 -0.24 -10.52 -10.28
N TRP A 233 0.41 -9.36 -10.12
CA TRP A 233 1.35 -9.15 -9.01
C TRP A 233 0.67 -9.22 -7.64
N LEU A 234 -0.48 -8.54 -7.46
CA LEU A 234 -1.26 -8.57 -6.20
C LEU A 234 -1.73 -10.00 -5.85
N LEU A 235 -2.18 -10.76 -6.85
CA LEU A 235 -2.57 -12.16 -6.66
C LEU A 235 -1.37 -13.02 -6.26
N ALA A 236 -0.19 -12.79 -6.84
CA ALA A 236 1.04 -13.45 -6.45
C ALA A 236 1.48 -13.13 -5.01
N GLN A 237 1.06 -11.98 -4.45
CA GLN A 237 1.25 -11.63 -3.04
C GLN A 237 0.18 -12.26 -2.11
N GLY A 238 -0.80 -12.99 -2.66
CA GLY A 238 -1.87 -13.61 -1.89
C GLY A 238 -3.09 -12.71 -1.63
N CYS A 239 -3.24 -11.59 -2.34
CA CYS A 239 -4.42 -10.73 -2.21
C CYS A 239 -5.71 -11.49 -2.56
N ARG A 240 -6.68 -11.51 -1.63
CA ARG A 240 -7.97 -12.22 -1.78
C ARG A 240 -9.10 -11.33 -2.31
N GLN A 241 -8.98 -10.02 -2.13
CA GLN A 241 -9.90 -9.01 -2.63
C GLN A 241 -9.08 -7.88 -3.26
N VAL A 242 -9.48 -7.44 -4.44
CA VAL A 242 -8.82 -6.36 -5.18
C VAL A 242 -9.79 -5.19 -5.30
N VAL A 243 -9.29 -3.99 -5.01
CA VAL A 243 -10.05 -2.75 -5.17
C VAL A 243 -9.52 -1.99 -6.37
N PHE A 244 -10.33 -1.87 -7.43
CA PHE A 244 -10.04 -0.96 -8.53
C PHE A 244 -10.53 0.45 -8.17
N LYS A 245 -9.58 1.29 -7.75
CA LYS A 245 -9.81 2.65 -7.30
C LYS A 245 -9.77 3.64 -8.47
N TYR A 246 -10.81 4.47 -8.60
CA TYR A 246 -10.86 5.60 -9.54
C TYR A 246 -11.41 6.88 -8.88
N CYS A 247 -11.50 7.98 -9.62
CA CYS A 247 -11.91 9.28 -9.07
C CYS A 247 -13.37 9.29 -8.58
N SER A 248 -13.67 10.02 -7.51
CA SER A 248 -15.06 10.15 -7.00
C SER A 248 -15.98 10.96 -7.90
N THR A 249 -15.42 11.71 -8.86
CA THR A 249 -16.14 12.39 -9.95
C THR A 249 -16.19 11.56 -11.24
N PHE A 250 -15.80 10.28 -11.16
CA PHE A 250 -15.89 9.31 -12.24
C PHE A 250 -15.11 9.67 -13.52
N ASP A 251 -14.03 10.45 -13.35
CA ASP A 251 -13.18 10.99 -14.40
C ASP A 251 -12.76 9.95 -15.44
N SER A 252 -13.38 10.06 -16.62
CA SER A 252 -13.07 9.24 -17.77
C SER A 252 -13.62 9.92 -19.02
N THR A 253 -13.48 9.28 -20.17
CA THR A 253 -14.10 9.68 -21.44
C THR A 253 -15.03 8.56 -21.92
N PRO A 254 -15.82 8.77 -22.99
CA PRO A 254 -16.50 7.67 -23.66
C PRO A 254 -15.58 6.51 -24.07
N GLN A 255 -14.27 6.75 -24.22
CA GLN A 255 -13.29 5.74 -24.59
C GLN A 255 -12.71 4.96 -23.40
N GLY A 256 -12.92 5.43 -22.16
CA GLY A 256 -12.32 4.79 -20.99
C GLY A 256 -11.71 5.77 -19.97
N ASN A 257 -11.07 5.27 -18.90
CA ASN A 257 -10.60 3.87 -18.75
C ASN A 257 -11.33 3.03 -17.69
N ILE A 258 -12.35 3.57 -17.03
CA ILE A 258 -13.03 2.87 -15.93
C ILE A 258 -13.68 1.57 -16.43
N GLY A 259 -14.50 1.65 -17.47
CA GLY A 259 -15.19 0.51 -18.05
C GLY A 259 -14.23 -0.59 -18.55
N PRO A 260 -13.30 -0.29 -19.47
CA PRO A 260 -12.37 -1.27 -20.02
C PRO A 260 -11.54 -1.99 -18.94
N VAL A 261 -11.02 -1.24 -17.96
CA VAL A 261 -10.22 -1.82 -16.87
C VAL A 261 -11.10 -2.67 -15.94
N ALA A 262 -12.26 -2.17 -15.53
CA ALA A 262 -13.16 -2.92 -14.64
C ALA A 262 -13.62 -4.24 -15.26
N MET A 263 -13.95 -4.25 -16.56
CA MET A 263 -14.32 -5.46 -17.29
C MET A 263 -13.15 -6.45 -17.37
N ALA A 264 -11.96 -5.99 -17.75
CA ALA A 264 -10.79 -6.86 -17.84
C ALA A 264 -10.40 -7.50 -16.50
N LEU A 265 -10.49 -6.73 -15.40
CA LEU A 265 -10.25 -7.23 -14.05
C LEU A 265 -11.34 -8.23 -13.63
N ALA A 266 -12.61 -7.94 -13.94
CA ALA A 266 -13.73 -8.84 -13.63
C ALA A 266 -13.59 -10.17 -14.38
N ASP A 267 -13.26 -10.13 -15.67
CA ASP A 267 -13.01 -11.32 -16.49
C ASP A 267 -11.86 -12.16 -15.94
N ARG A 268 -10.72 -11.53 -15.62
CA ARG A 268 -9.55 -12.23 -15.05
C ARG A 268 -9.86 -12.87 -13.68
N LEU A 269 -10.73 -12.26 -12.89
CA LEU A 269 -11.13 -12.75 -11.57
C LEU A 269 -12.40 -13.64 -11.60
N GLY A 270 -13.04 -13.83 -12.76
CA GLY A 270 -14.33 -14.50 -12.86
C GLY A 270 -15.42 -13.85 -11.99
N ALA A 271 -15.35 -12.53 -11.81
CA ALA A 271 -16.28 -11.79 -10.96
C ALA A 271 -17.50 -11.30 -11.75
N ARG A 272 -18.69 -11.34 -11.14
CA ARG A 272 -19.95 -10.78 -11.66
C ARG A 272 -20.64 -9.97 -10.56
N GLY A 273 -21.60 -9.12 -10.93
CA GLY A 273 -22.26 -8.24 -9.97
C GLY A 273 -21.27 -7.29 -9.28
N VAL A 274 -20.22 -6.87 -9.99
CA VAL A 274 -19.15 -6.04 -9.44
C VAL A 274 -19.68 -4.64 -9.20
N VAL A 275 -19.57 -4.18 -7.95
CA VAL A 275 -20.04 -2.84 -7.56
C VAL A 275 -19.27 -1.75 -8.28
N VAL A 276 -19.99 -0.69 -8.64
CA VAL A 276 -19.48 0.59 -9.12
C VAL A 276 -20.00 1.68 -8.18
N CYS A 277 -19.14 2.18 -7.29
CA CYS A 277 -19.53 3.21 -6.33
C CYS A 277 -18.47 4.31 -6.16
N PRO A 278 -18.51 5.38 -6.98
CA PRO A 278 -17.65 6.56 -6.81
C PRO A 278 -18.03 7.46 -5.62
N ALA A 279 -19.12 7.19 -4.90
CA ALA A 279 -19.62 8.06 -3.83
C ALA A 279 -18.57 8.32 -2.75
N PHE A 280 -18.58 9.54 -2.23
CA PHE A 280 -17.83 9.98 -1.06
C PHE A 280 -18.63 11.11 -0.37
N PRO A 281 -19.68 10.77 0.39
CA PRO A 281 -20.64 11.74 0.93
C PRO A 281 -20.01 12.79 1.84
N THR A 282 -19.02 12.44 2.67
CA THR A 282 -18.25 13.40 3.48
C THR A 282 -17.61 14.49 2.64
N MET A 283 -17.25 14.17 1.39
CA MET A 283 -16.68 15.11 0.41
C MET A 283 -17.74 15.62 -0.58
N GLY A 284 -19.03 15.46 -0.30
CA GLY A 284 -20.13 15.94 -1.13
C GLY A 284 -20.31 15.19 -2.45
N ARG A 285 -19.90 13.92 -2.55
CA ARG A 285 -20.16 13.07 -3.74
C ARG A 285 -21.18 12.01 -3.39
N THR A 286 -22.36 12.04 -3.99
CA THR A 286 -23.46 11.11 -3.72
C THR A 286 -24.03 10.53 -5.00
N ILE A 287 -24.61 9.33 -4.91
CA ILE A 287 -25.26 8.65 -6.04
C ILE A 287 -26.71 8.38 -5.66
N TYR A 288 -27.63 8.81 -6.53
CA TYR A 288 -29.05 8.54 -6.38
C TYR A 288 -29.66 8.16 -7.74
N GLN A 289 -30.36 7.02 -7.80
CA GLN A 289 -30.91 6.46 -9.04
C GLN A 289 -29.84 6.33 -10.14
N GLY A 290 -28.62 5.93 -9.75
CA GLY A 290 -27.47 5.82 -10.64
C GLY A 290 -26.89 7.14 -11.15
N HIS A 291 -27.40 8.29 -10.69
CA HIS A 291 -26.90 9.61 -11.05
C HIS A 291 -25.91 10.12 -10.01
N LEU A 292 -24.74 10.57 -10.45
CA LEU A 292 -23.72 11.16 -9.59
C LEU A 292 -23.96 12.66 -9.37
N PHE A 293 -23.93 13.07 -8.11
CA PHE A 293 -24.04 14.45 -7.67
C PHE A 293 -22.72 14.94 -7.04
N VAL A 294 -22.46 16.24 -7.21
CA VAL A 294 -21.38 16.97 -6.55
C VAL A 294 -22.01 18.14 -5.81
N GLY A 295 -22.05 18.04 -4.48
CA GLY A 295 -22.82 18.95 -3.64
C GLY A 295 -24.31 18.86 -3.95
N ASP A 296 -24.91 19.97 -4.32
CA ASP A 296 -26.32 20.13 -4.66
C ASP A 296 -26.59 20.02 -6.18
N ARG A 297 -25.56 19.74 -7.00
CA ARG A 297 -25.66 19.71 -8.47
C ARG A 297 -25.39 18.33 -9.04
N LEU A 298 -25.97 18.05 -10.21
CA LEU A 298 -25.57 16.90 -11.03
C LEU A 298 -24.10 17.03 -11.45
N LEU A 299 -23.42 15.91 -11.67
CA LEU A 299 -22.03 15.89 -12.14
C LEU A 299 -21.82 16.79 -13.37
N SER A 300 -22.75 16.75 -14.33
CA SER A 300 -22.72 17.53 -15.58
C SER A 300 -22.98 19.03 -15.40
N GLU A 301 -23.29 19.48 -14.18
CA GLU A 301 -23.58 20.87 -13.83
C GLU A 301 -22.65 21.39 -12.71
N SER A 302 -21.61 20.61 -12.38
CA SER A 302 -20.75 20.84 -11.20
C SER A 302 -19.46 21.60 -11.48
N GLY A 303 -19.21 21.94 -12.75
CA GLY A 303 -17.90 22.37 -13.26
C GLY A 303 -17.10 21.22 -13.87
N MET A 304 -17.41 19.95 -13.54
CA MET A 304 -16.74 18.79 -14.14
C MET A 304 -17.06 18.61 -15.63
N GLN A 305 -18.16 19.19 -16.13
CA GLN A 305 -18.46 19.21 -17.57
C GLN A 305 -17.40 19.96 -18.39
N ASP A 306 -16.67 20.90 -17.76
CA ASP A 306 -15.62 21.71 -18.38
C ASP A 306 -14.21 21.21 -18.02
N HIS A 307 -14.09 20.03 -17.40
CA HIS A 307 -12.80 19.49 -16.99
C HIS A 307 -11.87 19.28 -18.21
N PRO A 308 -10.60 19.74 -18.17
CA PRO A 308 -9.77 19.90 -19.37
C PRO A 308 -9.35 18.60 -20.06
N LEU A 309 -9.38 17.48 -19.34
CA LEU A 309 -8.97 16.16 -19.83
C LEU A 309 -10.16 15.21 -20.00
N THR A 310 -10.97 15.10 -18.95
CA THR A 310 -12.14 14.21 -18.85
C THR A 310 -13.43 15.00 -18.57
N PRO A 311 -13.97 15.74 -19.55
CA PRO A 311 -15.21 16.50 -19.38
C PRO A 311 -16.40 15.56 -19.11
N MET A 312 -17.03 15.72 -17.96
CA MET A 312 -18.10 14.85 -17.47
C MET A 312 -19.46 15.45 -17.83
N THR A 313 -20.00 15.10 -18.99
CA THR A 313 -21.23 15.69 -19.55
C THR A 313 -22.49 14.89 -19.28
N ASP A 314 -22.38 13.76 -18.57
CA ASP A 314 -23.47 12.84 -18.31
C ASP A 314 -23.43 12.37 -16.86
N PRO A 315 -24.46 12.66 -16.05
CA PRO A 315 -24.48 12.25 -14.65
C PRO A 315 -24.94 10.81 -14.45
N ASP A 316 -25.58 10.15 -15.44
CA ASP A 316 -26.02 8.74 -15.31
C ASP A 316 -24.82 7.81 -15.53
N LEU A 317 -24.34 7.22 -14.45
CA LEU A 317 -23.14 6.37 -14.45
C LEU A 317 -23.30 5.11 -15.31
N ARG A 318 -24.52 4.59 -15.46
CA ARG A 318 -24.80 3.40 -16.28
C ARG A 318 -24.68 3.75 -17.75
N ARG A 319 -25.26 4.87 -18.16
CA ARG A 319 -25.15 5.38 -19.53
C ARG A 319 -23.71 5.72 -19.85
N TRP A 320 -22.99 6.34 -18.92
CA TRP A 320 -21.59 6.69 -19.11
C TRP A 320 -20.69 5.48 -19.27
N LEU A 321 -20.84 4.45 -18.42
CA LEU A 321 -20.12 3.17 -18.57
C LEU A 321 -20.49 2.44 -19.87
N GLY A 322 -21.76 2.46 -20.26
CA GLY A 322 -22.23 1.87 -21.51
C GLY A 322 -21.51 2.44 -22.74
N ARG A 323 -21.16 3.74 -22.72
CA ARG A 323 -20.36 4.37 -23.80
C ARG A 323 -18.93 3.80 -23.90
N GLN A 324 -18.40 3.28 -22.80
CA GLN A 324 -17.05 2.71 -22.72
C GLN A 324 -16.97 1.22 -23.08
N GLY A 325 -18.06 0.66 -23.64
CA GLY A 325 -18.07 -0.71 -24.15
C GLY A 325 -18.26 -1.79 -23.09
N THR A 326 -18.82 -1.46 -21.92
CA THR A 326 -19.04 -2.43 -20.83
C THR A 326 -20.25 -3.34 -21.03
N GLY A 327 -21.08 -3.08 -22.05
CA GLY A 327 -22.40 -3.71 -22.17
C GLY A 327 -23.41 -3.14 -21.15
N PRO A 328 -24.52 -3.86 -20.88
CA PRO A 328 -25.53 -3.44 -19.89
C PRO A 328 -24.94 -3.29 -18.49
N VAL A 329 -25.32 -2.21 -17.80
CA VAL A 329 -24.88 -1.90 -16.43
C VAL A 329 -26.10 -1.89 -15.50
N GLY A 330 -26.02 -2.65 -14.42
CA GLY A 330 -27.09 -2.79 -13.43
C GLY A 330 -27.22 -1.59 -12.49
N LEU A 331 -28.25 -1.62 -11.65
CA LEU A 331 -28.47 -0.66 -10.55
C LEU A 331 -28.92 -1.40 -9.29
N VAL A 332 -28.25 -1.16 -8.17
CA VAL A 332 -28.80 -1.36 -6.83
C VAL A 332 -29.28 0.00 -6.32
N PRO A 333 -30.60 0.28 -6.32
CA PRO A 333 -31.12 1.57 -5.95
C PRO A 333 -31.05 1.79 -4.43
N LEU A 334 -31.09 3.05 -4.01
CA LEU A 334 -30.97 3.43 -2.59
C LEU A 334 -31.97 2.72 -1.66
N CYS A 335 -33.18 2.43 -2.14
CA CYS A 335 -34.18 1.71 -1.35
C CYS A 335 -33.78 0.26 -1.02
N VAL A 336 -32.95 -0.38 -1.85
CA VAL A 336 -32.37 -1.71 -1.59
C VAL A 336 -31.15 -1.57 -0.70
N VAL A 337 -30.31 -0.55 -0.94
CA VAL A 337 -29.13 -0.26 -0.09
C VAL A 337 -29.53 -0.09 1.38
N ARG A 338 -30.61 0.65 1.63
CA ARG A 338 -31.13 0.89 2.98
C ARG A 338 -31.80 -0.31 3.65
N GLN A 339 -32.02 -1.41 2.91
CA GLN A 339 -32.43 -2.69 3.51
C GLN A 339 -31.23 -3.46 4.10
N GLY A 340 -30.00 -2.98 3.88
CA GLY A 340 -28.79 -3.48 4.49
C GLY A 340 -28.03 -4.50 3.62
N ALA A 341 -26.92 -4.98 4.18
CA ALA A 341 -25.89 -5.74 3.46
C ALA A 341 -26.42 -6.99 2.74
N ALA A 342 -27.37 -7.72 3.36
CA ALA A 342 -27.93 -8.93 2.76
C ALA A 342 -28.76 -8.65 1.50
N ALA A 343 -29.56 -7.58 1.51
CA ALA A 343 -30.36 -7.16 0.36
C ALA A 343 -29.48 -6.66 -0.79
N ILE A 344 -28.43 -5.90 -0.47
CA ILE A 344 -27.42 -5.46 -1.45
C ILE A 344 -26.76 -6.67 -2.10
N ARG A 345 -26.27 -7.63 -1.30
CA ARG A 345 -25.61 -8.84 -1.81
C ARG A 345 -26.53 -9.64 -2.74
N ALA A 346 -27.77 -9.88 -2.33
CA ALA A 346 -28.75 -10.59 -3.15
C ALA A 346 -29.03 -9.86 -4.48
N ALA A 347 -29.11 -8.53 -4.46
CA ALA A 347 -29.31 -7.73 -5.67
C ALA A 347 -28.09 -7.76 -6.62
N LEU A 348 -26.87 -7.77 -6.08
CA LEU A 348 -25.64 -7.93 -6.88
C LEU A 348 -25.55 -9.33 -7.51
N GLU A 349 -25.85 -10.38 -6.74
CA GLU A 349 -25.83 -11.79 -7.20
C GLU A 349 -26.91 -12.08 -8.25
N ALA A 350 -28.08 -11.45 -8.13
CA ALA A 350 -29.18 -11.61 -9.10
C ALA A 350 -29.01 -10.79 -10.38
N SER A 351 -27.98 -9.93 -10.48
CA SER A 351 -27.77 -9.09 -11.65
C SER A 351 -27.16 -9.86 -12.81
N ASP A 352 -27.75 -9.76 -13.99
CA ASP A 352 -27.16 -10.26 -15.24
C ASP A 352 -26.00 -9.39 -15.74
N ALA A 353 -25.83 -8.18 -15.17
CA ALA A 353 -24.76 -7.26 -15.52
C ALA A 353 -23.46 -7.60 -14.77
N THR A 354 -22.32 -7.45 -15.47
CA THR A 354 -21.00 -7.61 -14.82
C THR A 354 -20.72 -6.46 -13.86
N LEU A 355 -21.08 -5.23 -14.26
CA LEU A 355 -20.93 -4.03 -13.45
C LEU A 355 -22.30 -3.53 -12.98
N VAL A 356 -22.40 -3.15 -11.71
CA VAL A 356 -23.65 -2.71 -11.08
C VAL A 356 -23.40 -1.41 -10.32
N VAL A 357 -24.03 -0.32 -10.77
CA VAL A 357 -23.99 0.95 -10.06
C VAL A 357 -24.78 0.80 -8.77
N THR A 358 -24.20 1.21 -7.64
CA THR A 358 -24.86 1.11 -6.34
C THR A 358 -24.97 2.50 -5.72
N ASP A 359 -26.20 2.91 -5.43
CA ASP A 359 -26.51 4.21 -4.85
C ASP A 359 -25.89 4.37 -3.46
N ALA A 360 -25.46 5.58 -3.12
CA ALA A 360 -24.98 5.93 -1.79
C ALA A 360 -25.09 7.44 -1.58
N THR A 361 -25.83 7.83 -0.54
CA THR A 361 -26.09 9.23 -0.17
C THR A 361 -25.50 9.62 1.18
N SER A 362 -25.10 8.64 2.00
CA SER A 362 -24.46 8.82 3.30
C SER A 362 -23.31 7.82 3.51
N ASP A 363 -22.46 8.08 4.50
CA ASP A 363 -21.41 7.14 4.87
C ASP A 363 -22.00 5.83 5.44
N GLU A 364 -23.20 5.88 6.04
CA GLU A 364 -23.95 4.69 6.45
C GLU A 364 -24.30 3.78 5.26
N ASP A 365 -24.70 4.37 4.13
CA ASP A 365 -24.93 3.61 2.89
C ASP A 365 -23.62 2.91 2.45
N LEU A 366 -22.47 3.60 2.53
CA LEU A 366 -21.16 3.03 2.21
C LEU A 366 -20.75 1.90 3.16
N MET A 367 -21.07 2.01 4.45
CA MET A 367 -20.84 0.94 5.42
C MET A 367 -21.69 -0.29 5.10
N ALA A 368 -22.97 -0.12 4.74
CA ALA A 368 -23.84 -1.23 4.34
C ALA A 368 -23.34 -1.92 3.05
N ILE A 369 -22.92 -1.13 2.06
CA ILE A 369 -22.32 -1.63 0.82
C ILE A 369 -21.05 -2.40 1.13
N GLY A 370 -20.16 -1.84 1.97
CA GLY A 370 -18.94 -2.50 2.41
C GLY A 370 -19.21 -3.88 2.97
N ALA A 371 -20.10 -4.00 3.96
CA ALA A 371 -20.48 -5.27 4.57
C ALA A 371 -21.06 -6.28 3.55
N ALA A 372 -21.81 -5.81 2.56
CA ALA A 372 -22.34 -6.65 1.48
C ALA A 372 -21.22 -7.30 0.66
N LEU A 373 -20.09 -6.59 0.48
CA LEU A 373 -18.95 -6.98 -0.34
C LEU A 373 -17.91 -7.84 0.39
N ALA A 374 -18.18 -8.26 1.63
CA ALA A 374 -17.33 -9.23 2.32
C ALA A 374 -17.19 -10.52 1.49
N GLY A 375 -15.97 -10.85 1.07
CA GLY A 375 -15.67 -12.00 0.21
C GLY A 375 -15.75 -11.74 -1.31
N ALA A 376 -16.13 -10.54 -1.75
CA ALA A 376 -16.08 -10.18 -3.17
C ALA A 376 -14.63 -10.17 -3.67
N ARG A 377 -14.35 -10.79 -4.83
CA ARG A 377 -13.00 -10.83 -5.41
C ARG A 377 -12.56 -9.48 -5.97
N LEU A 378 -13.51 -8.71 -6.51
CA LEU A 378 -13.30 -7.39 -7.10
C LEU A 378 -14.31 -6.39 -6.55
N VAL A 379 -13.82 -5.23 -6.15
CA VAL A 379 -14.61 -4.06 -5.78
C VAL A 379 -14.14 -2.87 -6.61
N THR A 380 -15.05 -2.01 -7.08
CA THR A 380 -14.67 -0.82 -7.83
C THR A 380 -15.33 0.43 -7.27
N GLY A 381 -14.59 1.53 -7.15
CA GLY A 381 -15.13 2.73 -6.53
C GLY A 381 -14.16 3.86 -6.27
N GLY A 382 -14.68 4.88 -5.59
CA GLY A 382 -13.93 6.00 -5.04
C GLY A 382 -13.22 5.64 -3.74
N SER A 383 -12.80 6.63 -2.95
CA SER A 383 -12.18 6.35 -1.64
C SER A 383 -13.24 5.99 -0.59
N GLY A 384 -14.46 6.50 -0.74
CA GLY A 384 -15.55 6.24 0.20
C GLY A 384 -15.89 4.75 0.35
N ILE A 385 -15.79 3.95 -0.73
CA ILE A 385 -16.03 2.51 -0.66
C ILE A 385 -15.08 1.81 0.32
N ALA A 386 -13.87 2.32 0.48
CA ALA A 386 -12.86 1.74 1.37
C ALA A 386 -13.25 1.87 2.86
N LEU A 387 -14.07 2.86 3.23
CA LEU A 387 -14.59 3.02 4.60
C LEU A 387 -15.36 1.77 5.03
N GLY A 388 -16.28 1.32 4.19
CA GLY A 388 -17.08 0.12 4.44
C GLY A 388 -16.31 -1.19 4.21
N LEU A 389 -15.22 -1.19 3.45
CA LEU A 389 -14.37 -2.38 3.32
C LEU A 389 -13.48 -2.58 4.54
N ALA A 390 -13.03 -1.49 5.17
CA ALA A 390 -12.16 -1.54 6.34
C ALA A 390 -12.79 -2.31 7.51
N GLN A 391 -14.13 -2.33 7.64
CA GLN A 391 -14.81 -3.10 8.68
C GLN A 391 -14.86 -4.62 8.40
N ASN A 392 -14.69 -5.03 7.14
CA ASN A 392 -14.63 -6.45 6.75
C ASN A 392 -13.25 -7.03 6.99
N LEU A 393 -12.28 -6.15 7.20
CA LEU A 393 -10.95 -6.46 7.69
C LEU A 393 -11.07 -6.27 9.20
N ASP A 394 -10.75 -7.27 10.00
CA ASP A 394 -10.88 -7.19 11.45
C ASP A 394 -9.69 -6.40 12.03
N VAL A 395 -9.63 -5.11 11.68
CA VAL A 395 -8.63 -4.14 12.15
C VAL A 395 -9.09 -3.42 13.44
N ALA A 396 -10.19 -3.87 14.03
CA ALA A 396 -10.78 -3.28 15.24
C ALA A 396 -10.03 -3.74 16.50
N GLY A 397 -8.75 -3.39 16.61
CA GLY A 397 -7.95 -3.46 17.82
C GLY A 397 -7.34 -2.09 18.15
N PRO A 398 -7.29 -1.68 19.43
CA PRO A 398 -6.53 -0.50 19.83
C PRO A 398 -5.04 -0.82 19.67
N GLY A 399 -4.47 -0.57 18.49
CA GLY A 399 -3.10 -1.00 18.23
C GLY A 399 -2.54 -0.78 16.82
N VAL A 400 -3.22 -0.07 15.93
CA VAL A 400 -2.51 0.48 14.76
C VAL A 400 -1.51 1.50 15.31
N ALA A 401 -0.23 1.14 15.35
CA ALA A 401 0.83 2.05 15.74
C ALA A 401 0.63 3.37 14.99
N ALA A 402 0.62 4.49 15.71
CA ALA A 402 0.38 5.79 15.11
C ALA A 402 1.31 5.94 13.89
N PRO A 403 0.78 6.27 12.70
CA PRO A 403 1.58 6.30 11.49
C PRO A 403 2.77 7.25 11.70
N ARG A 404 3.97 6.75 11.40
CA ARG A 404 5.22 7.48 11.66
C ARG A 404 5.19 8.84 10.97
N ARG A 405 5.12 9.90 11.78
CA ARG A 405 5.89 11.13 11.55
C ARG A 405 7.34 10.60 11.57
N THR A 406 8.21 10.70 10.58
CA THR A 406 9.06 11.87 10.36
C THR A 406 10.08 11.56 9.24
N ALA A 407 10.56 12.57 8.52
CA ALA A 407 11.82 12.52 7.78
C ALA A 407 12.60 13.80 8.13
N PRO A 408 13.70 13.72 8.90
CA PRO A 408 14.49 14.90 9.22
C PRO A 408 15.17 15.45 7.96
N GLY A 409 15.42 16.76 7.92
CA GLY A 409 16.19 17.41 6.86
C GLY A 409 15.41 18.45 6.05
N PRO A 410 16.00 18.97 4.96
CA PRO A 410 15.48 20.13 4.25
C PRO A 410 14.17 19.82 3.52
N GLY A 411 13.24 20.78 3.55
CA GLY A 411 11.94 20.67 2.91
C GLY A 411 11.66 21.76 1.89
N VAL A 412 11.07 21.38 0.75
CA VAL A 412 10.74 22.28 -0.36
C VAL A 412 9.33 22.01 -0.89
N VAL A 413 8.64 23.06 -1.34
CA VAL A 413 7.31 22.96 -1.96
C VAL A 413 7.39 23.19 -3.48
N LEU A 414 6.75 22.33 -4.26
CA LEU A 414 6.63 22.42 -5.72
C LEU A 414 5.16 22.48 -6.13
N ALA A 415 4.71 23.56 -6.77
CA ALA A 415 3.30 23.77 -7.12
C ALA A 415 3.09 24.02 -8.62
N GLY A 416 2.55 23.03 -9.35
CA GLY A 416 2.17 23.18 -10.76
C GLY A 416 0.67 23.38 -10.98
N SER A 417 -0.17 23.12 -9.97
CA SER A 417 -1.63 23.26 -10.08
C SER A 417 -2.09 24.71 -10.17
N CYS A 418 -2.90 25.04 -11.19
CA CYS A 418 -3.51 26.36 -11.36
C CYS A 418 -4.88 26.51 -10.65
N SER A 419 -5.27 25.58 -9.77
CA SER A 419 -6.56 25.62 -9.11
C SER A 419 -6.73 26.86 -8.22
N GLY A 420 -7.98 27.29 -7.98
CA GLY A 420 -8.26 28.40 -7.06
C GLY A 420 -7.72 28.17 -5.65
N MET A 421 -7.82 26.95 -5.13
CA MET A 421 -7.27 26.62 -3.79
C MET A 421 -5.74 26.65 -3.78
N THR A 422 -5.07 26.12 -4.81
CA THR A 422 -3.59 26.13 -4.86
C THR A 422 -3.07 27.57 -4.91
N ARG A 423 -3.72 28.46 -5.68
CA ARG A 423 -3.36 29.89 -5.72
C ARG A 423 -3.52 30.58 -4.35
N ARG A 424 -4.57 30.27 -3.60
CA ARG A 424 -4.74 30.79 -2.22
C ARG A 424 -3.67 30.24 -1.27
N GLN A 425 -3.33 28.96 -1.37
CA GLN A 425 -2.25 28.35 -0.58
C GLN A 425 -0.89 28.98 -0.89
N ILE A 426 -0.59 29.28 -2.16
CA ILE A 426 0.64 29.98 -2.56
C ILE A 426 0.69 31.38 -1.95
N GLU A 427 -0.41 32.13 -2.01
CA GLU A 427 -0.48 33.49 -1.44
C GLU A 427 -0.36 33.48 0.08
N HIS A 428 -1.00 32.51 0.75
CA HIS A 428 -0.85 32.31 2.18
C HIS A 428 0.61 31.99 2.56
N HIS A 429 1.28 31.10 1.83
CA HIS A 429 2.69 30.75 2.06
C HIS A 429 3.64 31.94 1.82
N ARG A 430 3.36 32.75 0.79
CA ARG A 430 4.13 33.95 0.44
C ARG A 430 4.19 34.98 1.57
N ALA A 431 3.20 35.01 2.46
CA ALA A 431 3.17 35.94 3.58
C ALA A 431 4.31 35.71 4.60
N ALA A 432 4.82 34.48 4.70
CA ALA A 432 5.82 34.10 5.71
C ALA A 432 7.07 33.40 5.14
N HIS A 433 7.05 32.95 3.88
CA HIS A 433 8.10 32.13 3.29
C HIS A 433 8.53 32.61 1.89
N PRO A 434 9.78 32.34 1.47
CA PRO A 434 10.23 32.66 0.12
C PRO A 434 9.47 31.87 -0.95
N VAL A 435 9.02 32.59 -1.99
CA VAL A 435 8.30 32.00 -3.12
C VAL A 435 8.96 32.41 -4.44
N ILE A 436 9.29 31.43 -5.28
CA ILE A 436 9.90 31.59 -6.59
C ILE A 436 8.86 31.26 -7.67
N GLU A 437 8.56 32.22 -8.53
CA GLU A 437 7.73 31.99 -9.71
C GLU A 437 8.57 31.39 -10.83
N ILE A 438 8.06 30.31 -11.43
CA ILE A 438 8.63 29.65 -12.60
C ILE A 438 8.06 30.35 -13.84
N ASP A 439 8.90 31.14 -14.50
CA ASP A 439 8.56 31.83 -15.75
C ASP A 439 8.34 30.82 -16.89
N VAL A 440 7.07 30.56 -17.23
CA VAL A 440 6.68 29.58 -18.24
C VAL A 440 7.30 29.89 -19.61
N PRO A 441 7.23 31.11 -20.18
CA PRO A 441 7.97 31.49 -21.37
C PRO A 441 9.47 31.14 -21.33
N ALA A 442 10.15 31.39 -20.21
CA ALA A 442 11.57 31.06 -20.07
C ALA A 442 11.84 29.54 -20.05
N VAL A 443 10.94 28.75 -19.46
CA VAL A 443 10.98 27.28 -19.51
C VAL A 443 10.74 26.76 -20.93
N MET A 444 9.79 27.36 -21.65
CA MET A 444 9.50 27.02 -23.05
C MET A 444 10.68 27.36 -23.97
N ALA A 445 11.33 28.51 -23.74
CA ALA A 445 12.55 28.92 -24.45
C ALA A 445 13.81 28.15 -24.03
N GLY A 446 13.77 27.41 -22.92
CA GLY A 446 14.91 26.68 -22.36
C GLY A 446 15.97 27.57 -21.69
N THR A 447 15.64 28.84 -21.41
CA THR A 447 16.52 29.79 -20.73
C THR A 447 16.47 29.65 -19.21
N LEU A 448 15.34 29.21 -18.66
CA LEU A 448 15.22 28.81 -17.26
C LEU A 448 15.41 27.29 -17.14
N THR A 449 16.40 26.88 -16.34
CA THR A 449 16.75 25.47 -16.14
C THR A 449 16.36 24.97 -14.75
N PRO A 450 16.00 23.68 -14.60
CA PRO A 450 15.71 23.08 -13.30
C PRO A 450 16.85 23.25 -12.30
N GLU A 451 18.11 23.15 -12.74
CA GLU A 451 19.29 23.30 -11.88
C GLU A 451 19.44 24.73 -11.36
N ALA A 452 19.08 25.73 -12.17
CA ALA A 452 19.10 27.13 -11.73
C ALA A 452 18.07 27.38 -10.62
N VAL A 453 16.84 26.86 -10.79
CA VAL A 453 15.80 26.96 -9.77
C VAL A 453 16.16 26.15 -8.52
N ALA A 454 16.71 24.95 -8.68
CA ALA A 454 17.18 24.12 -7.56
C ALA A 454 18.22 24.87 -6.71
N ARG A 455 19.23 25.51 -7.33
CA ARG A 455 20.23 26.31 -6.61
C ARG A 455 19.61 27.45 -5.80
N GLN A 456 18.60 28.14 -6.36
CA GLN A 456 17.90 29.20 -5.64
C GLN A 456 17.11 28.66 -4.45
N LEU A 457 16.37 27.56 -4.63
CA LEU A 457 15.62 26.91 -3.55
C LEU A 457 16.55 26.40 -2.44
N LEU A 458 17.68 25.78 -2.79
CA LEU A 458 18.66 25.28 -1.82
C LEU A 458 19.27 26.40 -0.98
N ALA A 459 19.54 27.58 -1.58
CA ALA A 459 20.02 28.74 -0.85
C ALA A 459 19.01 29.27 0.20
N LEU A 460 17.72 28.95 0.01
CA LEU A 460 16.61 29.40 0.85
C LEU A 460 16.01 28.28 1.70
N VAL A 461 16.59 27.07 1.67
CA VAL A 461 15.92 25.84 2.16
C VAL A 461 15.56 25.87 3.64
N ALA A 462 16.34 26.59 4.45
CA ALA A 462 16.06 26.80 5.88
C ALA A 462 14.78 27.60 6.16
N GLN A 463 14.21 28.24 5.13
CA GLN A 463 13.01 29.07 5.22
C GLN A 463 11.79 28.42 4.56
N ALA A 464 11.84 27.11 4.26
CA ALA A 464 10.75 26.36 3.63
C ALA A 464 10.28 26.97 2.29
N PRO A 465 11.16 27.10 1.28
CA PRO A 465 10.86 27.82 0.05
C PRO A 465 9.90 27.03 -0.85
N LEU A 466 9.17 27.77 -1.68
CA LEU A 466 8.19 27.25 -2.62
C LEU A 466 8.52 27.70 -4.05
N ALA A 467 8.49 26.78 -5.02
CA ALA A 467 8.51 27.10 -6.45
C ALA A 467 7.17 26.77 -7.10
N PHE A 468 6.63 27.67 -7.93
CA PHE A 468 5.34 27.47 -8.57
C PHE A 468 5.27 27.94 -10.02
N SER A 469 4.42 27.30 -10.83
CA SER A 469 4.06 27.75 -12.18
C SER A 469 2.57 28.10 -12.31
N SER A 470 1.85 28.17 -11.19
CA SER A 470 0.41 28.44 -11.14
C SER A 470 0.09 29.85 -11.65
N GLY A 471 -0.69 29.94 -12.73
CA GLY A 471 -1.19 31.19 -13.29
C GLY A 471 -2.71 31.37 -13.10
N SER A 472 -3.21 32.57 -13.37
CA SER A 472 -4.64 32.82 -13.54
C SER A 472 -5.19 32.06 -14.76
N PRO A 473 -6.49 31.77 -14.83
CA PRO A 473 -7.10 31.13 -16.01
C PRO A 473 -6.76 31.84 -17.33
N GLU A 474 -6.70 33.18 -17.32
CA GLU A 474 -6.37 34.00 -18.47
C GLU A 474 -4.90 33.85 -18.89
N GLN A 475 -3.98 33.82 -17.92
CA GLN A 475 -2.56 33.59 -18.17
C GLN A 475 -2.33 32.19 -18.73
N VAL A 476 -2.97 31.18 -18.16
CA VAL A 476 -2.89 29.79 -18.63
C VAL A 476 -3.44 29.68 -20.05
N ALA A 477 -4.61 30.26 -20.33
CA ALA A 477 -5.21 30.25 -21.66
C ALA A 477 -4.29 30.92 -22.70
N ARG A 478 -3.67 32.06 -22.35
CA ARG A 478 -2.71 32.74 -23.21
C ARG A 478 -1.50 31.86 -23.53
N MET A 479 -0.89 31.24 -22.53
CA MET A 479 0.26 30.36 -22.73
C MET A 479 -0.10 29.12 -23.57
N GLN A 480 -1.28 28.55 -23.34
CA GLN A 480 -1.76 27.40 -24.11
C GLN A 480 -2.08 27.77 -25.57
N ALA A 481 -2.55 28.99 -25.82
CA ALA A 481 -2.79 29.49 -27.18
C ALA A 481 -1.49 29.76 -27.94
N GLU A 482 -0.45 30.26 -27.25
CA GLU A 482 0.84 30.59 -27.85
C GLU A 482 1.70 29.35 -28.13
N TYR A 483 1.83 28.46 -27.15
CA TYR A 483 2.78 27.33 -27.19
C TYR A 483 2.11 25.96 -27.42
N GLY A 484 0.78 25.89 -27.35
CA GLY A 484 0.03 24.64 -27.41
C GLY A 484 -0.12 23.99 -26.03
N ARG A 485 -1.36 23.60 -25.70
CA ARG A 485 -1.71 23.03 -24.39
C ARG A 485 -0.86 21.82 -23.98
N GLU A 486 -0.70 20.85 -24.88
CA GLU A 486 0.03 19.62 -24.60
C GLU A 486 1.53 19.88 -24.46
N ALA A 487 2.10 20.77 -25.28
CA ALA A 487 3.50 21.12 -25.22
C ALA A 487 3.85 21.83 -23.90
N VAL A 488 3.02 22.79 -23.46
CA VAL A 488 3.19 23.46 -22.16
C VAL A 488 3.10 22.46 -21.01
N ALA A 489 2.09 21.58 -21.01
CA ALA A 489 1.91 20.59 -19.96
C ALA A 489 3.11 19.62 -19.88
N ALA A 490 3.51 19.03 -21.02
CA ALA A 490 4.63 18.10 -21.07
C ALA A 490 5.96 18.76 -20.66
N ARG A 491 6.18 20.02 -21.07
CA ARG A 491 7.40 20.76 -20.73
C ARG A 491 7.47 21.09 -19.24
N LEU A 492 6.37 21.53 -18.64
CA LEU A 492 6.31 21.83 -17.21
C LEU A 492 6.41 20.56 -16.36
N ASP A 493 5.74 19.47 -16.75
CA ASP A 493 5.87 18.18 -16.06
C ASP A 493 7.32 17.69 -16.05
N GLY A 494 8.00 17.74 -17.21
CA GLY A 494 9.43 17.42 -17.31
C GLY A 494 10.30 18.32 -16.44
N PHE A 495 10.04 19.64 -16.46
CA PHE A 495 10.76 20.62 -15.66
C PHE A 495 10.65 20.35 -14.15
N PHE A 496 9.43 20.08 -13.64
CA PHE A 496 9.23 19.77 -12.22
C PHE A 496 9.85 18.43 -11.83
N GLY A 497 9.79 17.42 -12.71
CA GLY A 497 10.46 16.14 -12.49
C GLY A 497 11.98 16.29 -12.35
N ASP A 498 12.60 17.05 -13.26
CA ASP A 498 14.04 17.33 -13.25
C ASP A 498 14.45 18.19 -12.05
N LEU A 499 13.62 19.17 -11.69
CA LEU A 499 13.82 20.01 -10.50
C LEU A 499 13.79 19.16 -9.21
N ALA A 500 12.82 18.25 -9.08
CA ALA A 500 12.74 17.35 -7.94
C ALA A 500 13.97 16.44 -7.86
N ARG A 501 14.47 15.89 -8.98
CA ARG A 501 15.70 15.11 -9.01
C ARG A 501 16.91 15.92 -8.52
N ALA A 502 17.06 17.15 -9.03
CA ALA A 502 18.16 18.03 -8.63
C ALA A 502 18.12 18.37 -7.13
N LEU A 503 16.93 18.63 -6.58
CA LEU A 503 16.74 18.90 -5.15
C LEU A 503 17.08 17.69 -4.27
N VAL A 504 16.56 16.51 -4.61
CA VAL A 504 16.83 15.27 -3.84
C VAL A 504 18.30 14.88 -3.93
N ALA A 505 18.92 14.99 -5.11
CA ALA A 505 20.35 14.75 -5.29
C ALA A 505 21.22 15.72 -4.45
N ALA A 506 20.72 16.92 -4.16
CA ALA A 506 21.37 17.91 -3.32
C ALA A 506 21.02 17.78 -1.81
N GLY A 507 20.31 16.72 -1.42
CA GLY A 507 20.05 16.40 0.00
C GLY A 507 18.70 16.87 0.55
N VAL A 508 17.77 17.33 -0.29
CA VAL A 508 16.37 17.58 0.15
C VAL A 508 15.70 16.25 0.47
N THR A 509 15.18 16.12 1.69
CA THR A 509 14.55 14.89 2.20
C THR A 509 13.04 15.00 2.33
N ARG A 510 12.46 16.19 2.13
CA ARG A 510 11.01 16.43 2.19
C ARG A 510 10.53 17.23 0.97
N LEU A 511 9.57 16.69 0.22
CA LEU A 511 8.93 17.40 -0.89
C LEU A 511 7.41 17.44 -0.72
N VAL A 512 6.85 18.64 -0.73
CA VAL A 512 5.40 18.86 -0.86
C VAL A 512 5.10 19.22 -2.30
N VAL A 513 4.25 18.45 -2.98
CA VAL A 513 3.92 18.64 -4.39
C VAL A 513 2.43 18.93 -4.55
N ALA A 514 2.09 20.03 -5.23
CA ALA A 514 0.71 20.42 -5.50
C ALA A 514 0.36 20.33 -6.99
N GLY A 515 -0.59 19.43 -7.30
CA GLY A 515 -1.09 19.16 -8.64
C GLY A 515 -0.99 17.67 -8.99
N GLY A 516 -2.04 17.10 -9.57
CA GLY A 516 -2.07 15.66 -9.89
C GLY A 516 -1.03 15.27 -10.94
N GLU A 517 -0.98 15.99 -12.06
CA GLU A 517 0.02 15.75 -13.10
C GLU A 517 1.44 16.06 -12.60
N THR A 518 1.63 17.18 -11.91
CA THR A 518 2.92 17.55 -11.29
C THR A 518 3.41 16.50 -10.30
N SER A 519 2.53 15.98 -9.44
CA SER A 519 2.84 14.88 -8.51
C SER A 519 3.23 13.62 -9.28
N GLY A 520 2.48 13.27 -10.33
CA GLY A 520 2.79 12.14 -11.20
C GLY A 520 4.15 12.28 -11.87
N ALA A 521 4.48 13.46 -12.38
CA ALA A 521 5.76 13.76 -13.03
C ALA A 521 6.93 13.69 -12.03
N VAL A 522 6.78 14.29 -10.85
CA VAL A 522 7.79 14.23 -9.77
C VAL A 522 8.03 12.80 -9.32
N VAL A 523 6.97 12.03 -9.00
CA VAL A 523 7.11 10.63 -8.57
C VAL A 523 7.72 9.76 -9.66
N SER A 524 7.32 9.96 -10.93
CA SER A 524 7.87 9.20 -12.05
C SER A 524 9.35 9.51 -12.26
N ALA A 525 9.76 10.77 -12.12
CA ALA A 525 11.15 11.18 -12.28
C ALA A 525 12.05 10.70 -11.13
N LEU A 526 11.53 10.71 -9.90
CA LEU A 526 12.25 10.24 -8.71
C LEU A 526 12.30 8.72 -8.59
N ALA A 527 11.29 8.02 -9.12
CA ALA A 527 11.12 6.57 -9.03
C ALA A 527 11.38 6.01 -7.61
N PRO A 528 10.66 6.48 -6.57
CA PRO A 528 10.97 6.19 -5.17
C PRO A 528 10.70 4.73 -4.75
N GLY A 529 10.23 3.87 -5.65
CA GLY A 529 9.84 2.50 -5.34
C GLY A 529 8.57 2.44 -4.48
N ALA A 530 8.57 1.55 -3.49
CA ALA A 530 7.46 1.43 -2.54
C ALA A 530 7.42 2.62 -1.58
N LEU A 531 6.21 3.10 -1.30
CA LEU A 531 5.96 4.19 -0.36
C LEU A 531 5.15 3.68 0.83
N GLU A 532 5.61 3.95 2.04
CA GLU A 532 4.84 3.77 3.27
C GLU A 532 3.85 4.92 3.43
N VAL A 533 2.60 4.61 3.76
CA VAL A 533 1.56 5.62 4.03
C VAL A 533 1.62 6.01 5.51
N GLY A 534 2.04 7.25 5.76
CA GLY A 534 2.13 7.86 7.07
C GLY A 534 0.88 8.64 7.48
N ALA A 535 1.05 9.58 8.42
CA ALA A 535 -0.05 10.33 9.01
C ALA A 535 -0.76 11.21 7.98
N GLU A 536 -2.08 11.37 8.15
CA GLU A 536 -2.86 12.28 7.34
C GLU A 536 -2.53 13.74 7.69
N ILE A 537 -2.20 14.55 6.69
CA ILE A 537 -1.97 16.00 6.84
C ILE A 537 -3.31 16.72 6.79
N ASP A 538 -4.06 16.47 5.71
CA ASP A 538 -5.43 16.93 5.48
C ASP A 538 -6.21 15.79 4.83
N PRO A 539 -7.56 15.79 4.87
CA PRO A 539 -8.38 14.71 4.32
C PRO A 539 -7.96 14.30 2.89
N GLY A 540 -7.48 13.07 2.74
CA GLY A 540 -7.02 12.49 1.48
C GLY A 540 -5.59 12.86 1.06
N VAL A 541 -4.79 13.47 1.94
CA VAL A 541 -3.37 13.82 1.69
C VAL A 541 -2.50 13.34 2.86
N PRO A 542 -2.01 12.08 2.82
CA PRO A 542 -1.07 11.57 3.82
C PRO A 542 0.37 11.96 3.52
N VAL A 543 1.23 11.85 4.53
CA VAL A 543 2.67 11.77 4.34
C VAL A 543 3.00 10.41 3.70
N LEU A 544 3.87 10.39 2.70
CA LEU A 544 4.37 9.17 2.06
C LEU A 544 5.88 9.08 2.30
N ARG A 545 6.41 7.88 2.57
CA ARG A 545 7.85 7.67 2.82
C ARG A 545 8.45 6.64 1.90
N ALA A 546 9.52 7.01 1.21
CA ALA A 546 10.34 6.08 0.46
C ALA A 546 11.36 5.40 1.38
N ALA A 547 11.83 4.21 0.99
CA ALA A 547 12.91 3.52 1.69
C ALA A 547 14.22 4.32 1.75
N SER A 548 14.42 5.29 0.85
CA SER A 548 15.57 6.20 0.85
C SER A 548 15.53 7.27 1.95
N GLY A 549 14.45 7.33 2.74
CA GLY A 549 14.21 8.39 3.73
C GLY A 549 13.53 9.64 3.17
N LEU A 550 13.27 9.70 1.86
CA LEU A 550 12.49 10.78 1.25
C LEU A 550 11.04 10.75 1.71
N ALA A 551 10.55 11.87 2.26
CA ALA A 551 9.14 12.10 2.53
C ALA A 551 8.49 12.93 1.43
N LEU A 552 7.28 12.54 1.04
CA LEU A 552 6.45 13.20 0.04
C LEU A 552 5.07 13.55 0.62
N ALA A 553 4.51 14.69 0.25
CA ALA A 553 3.06 14.92 0.31
C ALA A 553 2.57 15.30 -1.07
N LEU A 554 1.65 14.50 -1.61
CA LEU A 554 1.15 14.65 -2.97
C LEU A 554 -0.28 15.18 -2.90
N LYS A 555 -0.43 16.49 -3.08
CA LYS A 555 -1.70 17.20 -2.93
C LYS A 555 -2.38 17.39 -4.28
N SER A 556 -3.60 16.88 -4.44
CA SER A 556 -4.44 17.24 -5.59
C SER A 556 -4.80 18.74 -5.54
N GLY A 557 -5.03 19.36 -6.71
CA GLY A 557 -5.17 20.81 -6.84
C GLY A 557 -6.23 21.43 -5.91
N ASN A 558 -7.40 20.80 -5.76
CA ASN A 558 -8.50 21.36 -4.96
C ASN A 558 -8.49 20.98 -3.48
N PHE A 559 -7.50 20.23 -3.02
CA PHE A 559 -7.45 19.69 -1.65
C PHE A 559 -6.68 20.61 -0.69
N GLY A 560 -6.95 20.42 0.60
CA GLY A 560 -6.23 21.04 1.71
C GLY A 560 -6.68 22.46 2.07
N ALA A 561 -6.42 22.86 3.31
CA ALA A 561 -6.67 24.21 3.84
C ALA A 561 -5.67 25.24 3.27
N GLU A 562 -5.87 26.53 3.53
CA GLU A 562 -5.00 27.61 3.01
C GLU A 562 -3.58 27.54 3.59
N ASP A 563 -3.42 27.03 4.81
CA ASP A 563 -2.15 26.83 5.51
C ASP A 563 -1.47 25.48 5.21
N PHE A 564 -1.98 24.74 4.22
CA PHE A 564 -1.57 23.35 3.93
C PHE A 564 -0.06 23.18 3.76
N PHE A 565 0.64 24.09 3.07
CA PHE A 565 2.07 23.92 2.77
C PHE A 565 2.94 23.94 4.03
N ALA A 566 2.68 24.87 4.95
CA ALA A 566 3.37 24.93 6.23
C ALA A 566 3.08 23.68 7.07
N ARG A 567 1.79 23.32 7.21
CA ARG A 567 1.38 22.11 7.95
C ARG A 567 1.95 20.82 7.36
N ALA A 568 2.06 20.72 6.04
CA ALA A 568 2.63 19.55 5.37
C ALA A 568 4.13 19.42 5.66
N LEU A 569 4.88 20.52 5.57
CA LEU A 569 6.30 20.51 5.89
C LEU A 569 6.55 20.21 7.38
N ASP A 570 5.79 20.85 8.27
CA ASP A 570 5.87 20.61 9.71
C ASP A 570 5.43 19.18 10.07
N GLY A 571 4.37 18.66 9.45
CA GLY A 571 3.88 17.29 9.64
C GLY A 571 4.84 16.20 9.16
N MET A 572 5.79 16.57 8.30
CA MET A 572 6.91 15.71 7.90
C MET A 572 8.13 15.83 8.81
N GLU A 573 8.25 16.91 9.59
CA GLU A 573 9.40 17.20 10.46
C GLU A 573 9.37 16.39 11.76
N ASP A 574 10.56 16.01 12.23
CA ASP A 574 10.77 15.49 13.58
C ASP A 574 10.99 16.66 14.54
N ARG A 575 10.01 16.93 15.41
CA ARG A 575 10.24 17.80 16.57
C ARG A 575 10.04 16.97 17.83
N PRO A 576 11.02 17.00 18.76
CA PRO A 576 11.03 16.20 19.98
C PRO A 576 9.85 16.49 20.91
#